data_AF-A0A560IZA1-F1
#
_entry.id   AF-A0A560IZA1-F1
#
_cell.length_a   1.000
_cell.length_b   1.000
_cell.length_c   1.000
_cell.angle_alpha   90.00
_cell.angle_beta   90.00
_cell.angle_gamma   90.00
#
_symmetry.space_group_name_H-M   'P 1'
#
loop_
_entity.id
_entity.type
_entity.pdbx_description
1 polymer ?
#
loop_
_entity_poly.entity_id
_entity_poly.type
_entity_poly.pdbx_seq_one_letter_code
_entity_poly.pdbx_strand_id
1 'polypeptide(L)'
;MLLVQVKIALAGKVAEALLLGVAGMDHGGGEGSNLANATITVVRLLTNGGFGARLTWTGAVTPATVGMLLRSDPVLAAEVERTLRVQFVSTHRLLARCHGALETVAGLLEQHGVVNGAIVERILATPIEGGIQ
;
A
#
# COMPACT_ATOMS: atom_id res chain seq x y z
N MET A 1 -3.70 -12.92 -2.99
CA MET A 1 -2.54 -12.37 -3.75
C MET A 1 -2.71 -10.87 -4.06
N LEU A 2 -3.82 -10.41 -4.65
CA LEU A 2 -4.00 -8.99 -5.05
C LEU A 2 -3.98 -7.99 -3.88
N LEU A 3 -4.61 -8.30 -2.74
CA LEU A 3 -4.56 -7.40 -1.57
C LEU A 3 -3.15 -7.26 -0.97
N VAL A 4 -2.29 -8.27 -1.09
CA VAL A 4 -0.88 -8.17 -0.68
C VAL A 4 -0.15 -7.16 -1.57
N GLN A 5 -0.39 -7.18 -2.88
CA GLN A 5 0.18 -6.21 -3.82
C GLN A 5 -0.30 -4.78 -3.52
N VAL A 6 -1.57 -4.61 -3.12
CA VAL A 6 -2.08 -3.31 -2.64
C VAL A 6 -1.31 -2.85 -1.41
N LYS A 7 -1.06 -3.73 -0.44
CA LYS A 7 -0.27 -3.38 0.76
C LYS A 7 1.15 -2.97 0.42
N ILE A 8 1.82 -3.69 -0.49
CA ILE A 8 3.18 -3.38 -0.95
C ILE A 8 3.21 -2.00 -1.62
N ALA A 9 2.25 -1.71 -2.51
CA ALA A 9 2.15 -0.41 -3.14
C ALA A 9 1.93 0.72 -2.11
N LEU A 10 1.10 0.49 -1.09
CA LEU A 10 0.85 1.47 -0.04
C LEU A 10 1.99 1.58 1.00
N ALA A 11 2.89 0.59 1.08
CA ALA A 11 3.88 0.49 2.16
C ALA A 11 4.82 1.70 2.21
N GLY A 12 5.30 2.18 1.06
CA GLY A 12 6.15 3.38 1.01
C GLY A 12 5.44 4.61 1.59
N LYS A 13 4.18 4.81 1.22
CA LYS A 13 3.40 5.97 1.71
C LYS A 13 3.11 5.90 3.20
N VAL A 14 2.84 4.70 3.69
CA VAL A 14 2.63 4.45 5.12
C VAL A 14 3.93 4.63 5.90
N ALA A 15 5.06 4.18 5.36
CA ALA A 15 6.37 4.36 5.99
C ALA A 15 6.74 5.85 6.10
N GLU A 16 6.53 6.64 5.04
CA GLU A 16 6.68 8.11 5.09
C GLU A 16 5.82 8.73 6.19
N ALA A 17 4.53 8.37 6.24
CA ALA A 17 3.61 8.90 7.25
C ALA A 17 4.05 8.57 8.69
N LEU A 18 4.62 7.37 8.90
CA LEU A 18 5.11 6.93 10.21
C LEU A 18 6.41 7.62 10.62
N LEU A 19 7.37 7.78 9.70
CA LEU A 19 8.71 8.29 10.01
C LEU A 19 8.77 9.82 9.98
N LEU A 20 8.06 10.44 9.04
CA LEU A 20 8.19 11.87 8.75
C LEU A 20 7.00 12.68 9.30
N GLY A 21 5.97 12.03 9.83
CA GLY A 21 4.76 12.68 10.37
C GLY A 21 3.88 13.39 9.34
N VAL A 22 4.32 13.45 8.07
CA VAL A 22 3.58 14.06 6.96
C VAL A 22 2.85 12.96 6.18
N ALA A 23 1.61 12.68 6.57
CA ALA A 23 0.68 11.91 5.74
C ALA A 23 0.13 12.79 4.60
N GLY A 24 1.01 13.39 3.79
CA GLY A 24 0.59 14.23 2.67
C GLY A 24 0.15 13.37 1.50
N MET A 25 -1.15 13.34 1.16
CA MET A 25 -1.72 12.64 -0.01
C MET A 25 -1.17 13.13 -1.37
N ASP A 26 -0.29 14.13 -1.39
CA ASP A 26 0.12 14.86 -2.61
C ASP A 26 1.35 14.34 -3.35
N HIS A 27 2.06 13.34 -2.83
CA HIS A 27 3.26 12.82 -3.50
C HIS A 27 2.96 11.48 -4.16
N GLY A 28 2.54 11.52 -5.43
CA GLY A 28 2.39 10.35 -6.29
C GLY A 28 1.04 10.21 -6.99
N GLY A 29 0.44 11.29 -7.51
CA GLY A 29 -0.83 11.22 -8.26
C GLY A 29 -0.69 10.87 -9.76
N GLY A 30 0.54 10.76 -10.27
CA GLY A 30 0.79 10.50 -11.69
C GLY A 30 0.41 9.08 -12.12
N GLU A 31 0.26 8.89 -13.44
CA GLU A 31 0.16 7.56 -14.03
C GLU A 31 1.39 6.72 -13.65
N GLY A 32 1.16 5.46 -13.27
CA GLY A 32 2.22 4.55 -12.80
C GLY A 32 2.62 4.71 -11.33
N SER A 33 2.04 5.66 -10.60
CA SER A 33 2.25 5.78 -9.16
C SER A 33 1.78 4.56 -8.37
N ASN A 34 2.33 4.39 -7.17
CA ASN A 34 1.90 3.36 -6.23
C ASN A 34 0.39 3.44 -5.93
N LEU A 35 -0.17 4.65 -5.83
CA LEU A 35 -1.60 4.84 -5.61
C LEU A 35 -2.43 4.47 -6.84
N ALA A 36 -1.99 4.83 -8.06
CA ALA A 36 -2.65 4.40 -9.29
C ALA A 36 -2.63 2.87 -9.44
N ASN A 37 -1.49 2.22 -9.16
CA ASN A 37 -1.34 0.76 -9.21
C ASN A 37 -2.22 0.04 -8.18
N ALA A 38 -2.27 0.56 -6.95
CA ALA A 38 -3.15 0.07 -5.90
C ALA A 38 -4.62 0.19 -6.31
N THR A 39 -5.01 1.35 -6.85
CA THR A 39 -6.38 1.63 -7.33
C THR A 39 -6.78 0.65 -8.44
N ILE A 40 -5.95 0.47 -9.46
CA ILE A 40 -6.21 -0.47 -10.56
C ILE A 40 -6.36 -1.90 -10.04
N THR A 41 -5.52 -2.30 -9.07
CA THR A 41 -5.57 -3.63 -8.46
C THR A 41 -6.85 -3.87 -7.67
N VAL A 42 -7.32 -2.87 -6.91
CA VAL A 42 -8.58 -2.94 -6.18
C VAL A 42 -9.77 -2.99 -7.15
N VAL A 43 -9.77 -2.18 -8.21
CA VAL A 43 -10.83 -2.23 -9.23
C VAL A 43 -10.88 -3.62 -9.87
N ARG A 44 -9.74 -4.18 -10.28
CA ARG A 44 -9.67 -5.57 -10.81
C ARG A 44 -10.25 -6.59 -9.84
N LEU A 45 -9.94 -6.47 -8.55
CA LEU A 45 -10.45 -7.36 -7.51
C LEU A 45 -11.98 -7.29 -7.41
N LEU A 46 -12.55 -6.08 -7.43
CA LEU A 46 -13.97 -5.85 -7.21
C LEU A 46 -14.82 -6.17 -8.44
N THR A 47 -14.33 -5.91 -9.66
CA THR A 47 -15.12 -6.12 -10.88
C THR A 47 -14.87 -7.48 -11.54
N ASN A 48 -13.62 -7.92 -11.60
CA ASN A 48 -13.24 -9.13 -12.33
C ASN A 48 -12.88 -10.31 -11.43
N GLY A 49 -12.68 -10.07 -10.13
CA GLY A 49 -12.35 -11.11 -9.15
C GLY A 49 -13.56 -11.82 -8.54
N GLY A 50 -14.78 -11.33 -8.77
CA GLY A 50 -15.99 -11.89 -8.16
C GLY A 50 -16.10 -11.68 -6.64
N PHE A 51 -15.28 -10.80 -6.07
CA PHE A 51 -15.22 -10.51 -4.63
C PHE A 51 -15.98 -9.22 -4.22
N GLY A 52 -16.64 -8.54 -5.15
CA GLY A 52 -17.57 -7.44 -4.86
C GLY A 52 -19.01 -7.94 -4.67
N ALA A 53 -19.89 -7.08 -4.15
CA ALA A 53 -21.33 -7.37 -4.01
C ALA A 53 -22.07 -7.65 -5.34
N ARG A 54 -21.38 -7.53 -6.49
CA ARG A 54 -21.91 -7.76 -7.83
C ARG A 54 -20.88 -8.50 -8.68
N LEU A 55 -21.29 -9.63 -9.27
CA LEU A 55 -20.52 -10.39 -10.27
C LEU A 55 -20.73 -9.74 -11.65
N THR A 56 -20.13 -8.58 -11.88
CA THR A 56 -20.26 -7.88 -13.16
C THR A 56 -18.89 -7.78 -13.82
N TRP A 57 -18.67 -8.60 -14.86
CA TRP A 57 -17.51 -8.43 -15.73
C TRP A 57 -17.65 -7.11 -16.49
N THR A 58 -16.74 -6.18 -16.24
CA THR A 58 -16.77 -4.82 -16.83
C THR A 58 -15.76 -4.64 -17.96
N GLY A 59 -15.20 -5.74 -18.49
CA GLY A 59 -14.13 -5.69 -19.48
C GLY A 59 -12.73 -5.48 -18.88
N ALA A 60 -11.80 -5.00 -19.72
CA ALA A 60 -10.40 -4.83 -19.35
C ALA A 60 -10.19 -3.65 -18.40
N VAL A 61 -9.66 -3.92 -17.21
CA VAL A 61 -9.25 -2.88 -16.25
C VAL A 61 -7.76 -2.57 -16.47
N THR A 62 -7.49 -1.41 -17.07
CA THR A 62 -6.16 -0.89 -17.41
C THR A 62 -6.02 0.54 -16.89
N PRO A 63 -4.80 1.13 -16.88
CA PRO A 63 -4.62 2.54 -16.53
C PRO A 63 -5.52 3.48 -17.36
N ALA A 64 -5.71 3.17 -18.65
CA ALA A 64 -6.54 3.96 -19.54
C ALA A 64 -8.05 3.87 -19.25
N THR A 65 -8.53 2.72 -18.74
CA THR A 65 -9.98 2.49 -18.55
C THR A 65 -10.46 2.75 -17.12
N VAL A 66 -9.58 2.63 -16.12
CA VAL A 66 -9.95 2.70 -14.70
C VAL A 66 -10.64 4.01 -14.34
N GLY A 67 -10.13 5.15 -14.85
CA GLY A 67 -10.70 6.45 -14.55
C GLY A 67 -12.12 6.63 -15.10
N MET A 68 -12.40 6.09 -16.29
CA MET A 68 -13.74 6.11 -16.87
C MET A 68 -14.71 5.26 -16.04
N LEU A 69 -14.28 4.05 -15.69
CA LEU A 69 -15.09 3.10 -14.92
C LEU A 69 -15.50 3.66 -13.55
N LEU A 70 -14.56 4.28 -12.83
CA LEU A 70 -14.82 4.91 -11.54
C LEU A 70 -15.73 6.14 -11.64
N ARG A 71 -15.65 6.92 -12.72
CA ARG A 71 -16.57 8.04 -12.95
C ARG A 71 -17.99 7.59 -13.28
N SER A 72 -18.13 6.47 -14.00
CA SER A 72 -19.44 5.94 -14.39
C SER A 72 -20.15 5.15 -13.29
N ASP A 73 -19.43 4.66 -12.28
CA ASP A 73 -19.98 3.88 -11.18
C ASP A 73 -19.52 4.44 -9.81
N PRO A 74 -20.28 5.36 -9.22
CA PRO A 74 -19.97 5.95 -7.91
C PRO A 74 -19.96 4.93 -6.77
N VAL A 75 -20.72 3.82 -6.89
CA VAL A 75 -20.77 2.77 -5.87
C VAL A 75 -19.45 2.01 -5.89
N LEU A 76 -18.95 1.66 -7.08
CA LEU A 76 -17.62 1.06 -7.23
C LEU A 76 -16.53 2.01 -6.72
N ALA A 77 -16.60 3.30 -7.02
CA ALA A 77 -15.63 4.28 -6.54
C ALA A 77 -15.55 4.34 -5.01
N ALA A 78 -16.70 4.40 -4.34
CA ALA A 78 -16.76 4.38 -2.88
C ALA A 78 -16.18 3.07 -2.30
N GLU A 79 -16.45 1.93 -2.94
CA GLU A 79 -15.96 0.63 -2.49
C GLU A 79 -14.44 0.46 -2.68
N VAL A 80 -13.90 1.01 -3.77
CA VAL A 80 -12.46 1.08 -4.03
C VAL A 80 -11.78 1.93 -2.96
N GLU A 81 -12.31 3.12 -2.68
CA GLU A 81 -11.77 4.02 -1.67
C GLU A 81 -11.80 3.38 -0.27
N ARG A 82 -12.94 2.75 0.09
CA ARG A 82 -13.08 2.01 1.35
C ARG A 82 -12.04 0.90 1.46
N THR A 83 -11.85 0.12 0.40
CA THR A 83 -10.88 -0.98 0.38
C THR A 83 -9.45 -0.46 0.52
N LEU A 84 -9.09 0.61 -0.19
CA LEU A 84 -7.78 1.25 -0.07
C LEU A 84 -7.52 1.77 1.35
N ARG A 85 -8.51 2.43 1.98
CA ARG A 85 -8.40 2.88 3.37
C ARG A 85 -8.18 1.73 4.34
N VAL A 86 -8.93 0.63 4.20
CA VAL A 86 -8.75 -0.57 5.04
C VAL A 86 -7.35 -1.14 4.88
N GLN A 87 -6.84 -1.25 3.64
CA GLN A 87 -5.49 -1.73 3.40
C GLN A 87 -4.43 -0.76 3.94
N PHE A 88 -4.61 0.54 3.80
CA PHE A 88 -3.71 1.56 4.36
C PHE A 88 -3.60 1.41 5.89
N VAL A 89 -4.73 1.36 6.61
CA VAL A 89 -4.75 1.17 8.07
C VAL A 89 -4.11 -0.17 8.46
N SER A 90 -4.38 -1.23 7.69
CA SER A 90 -3.79 -2.54 7.96
C SER A 90 -2.26 -2.55 7.75
N THR A 91 -1.77 -1.89 6.69
CA THR A 91 -0.34 -1.71 6.44
C THR A 91 0.30 -0.82 7.50
N HIS A 92 -0.38 0.23 7.95
CA HIS A 92 0.07 1.08 9.06
C HIS A 92 0.27 0.28 10.34
N ARG A 93 -0.70 -0.56 10.72
CA ARG A 93 -0.56 -1.44 11.90
C ARG A 93 0.60 -2.42 11.76
N LEU A 94 0.85 -2.92 10.56
CA LEU A 94 1.99 -3.80 10.29
C LEU A 94 3.31 -3.06 10.47
N LEU A 95 3.47 -1.90 9.82
CA LEU A 95 4.70 -1.13 9.84
C LEU A 95 4.98 -0.48 11.21
N ALA A 96 3.93 -0.08 11.95
CA ALA A 96 4.08 0.42 13.31
C ALA A 96 4.65 -0.65 14.25
N ARG A 97 4.30 -1.93 14.07
CA ARG A 97 4.85 -3.03 14.87
C ARG A 97 6.33 -3.29 14.60
N CYS A 98 6.83 -2.89 13.43
CA CYS A 98 8.24 -3.01 13.07
C CYS A 98 8.92 -1.64 12.95
N HIS A 99 8.45 -0.63 13.67
CA HIS A 99 8.93 0.75 13.56
C HIS A 99 10.46 0.87 13.75
N GLY A 100 11.02 0.26 14.80
CA GLY A 100 12.48 0.30 15.02
C GLY A 100 13.27 -0.39 13.90
N ALA A 101 12.74 -1.48 13.32
CA ALA A 101 13.34 -2.12 12.15
C ALA A 101 13.26 -1.22 10.90
N LEU A 102 12.14 -0.52 10.72
CA LEU A 102 11.93 0.43 9.64
C LEU A 102 12.93 1.60 9.72
N GLU A 103 13.11 2.20 10.89
CA GLU A 103 14.11 3.24 11.14
C GLU A 103 15.53 2.74 10.86
N THR A 104 15.86 1.54 11.34
CA THR A 104 17.19 0.94 11.13
C THR A 104 17.48 0.75 9.64
N VAL A 105 16.53 0.22 8.87
CA VAL A 105 16.69 0.03 7.43
C VAL A 105 16.79 1.38 6.71
N ALA A 106 15.97 2.36 7.09
CA ALA A 106 16.02 3.70 6.52
C ALA A 106 17.39 4.37 6.75
N GLY A 107 17.92 4.31 7.97
CA GLY A 107 19.24 4.85 8.30
C GLY A 107 20.38 4.17 7.53
N LEU A 108 20.32 2.85 7.34
CA LEU A 108 21.30 2.14 6.51
C LEU A 108 21.21 2.55 5.03
N LEU A 109 20.00 2.74 4.50
CA LEU A 109 19.79 3.21 3.13
C LEU A 109 20.27 4.65 2.94
N GLU A 110 20.07 5.53 3.92
CA GLU A 110 20.57 6.91 3.90
C GLU A 110 22.11 6.95 3.89
N GLN A 111 22.75 6.11 4.71
CA GLN A 111 24.21 6.07 4.82
C GLN A 111 24.91 5.39 3.63
N HIS A 112 24.32 4.34 3.07
CA HIS A 112 25.00 3.47 2.12
C HIS A 112 24.36 3.43 0.72
N GLY A 113 23.17 4.01 0.54
CA GLY A 113 22.39 3.99 -0.70
C GLY A 113 21.81 2.62 -1.08
N VAL A 114 22.30 1.52 -0.49
CA VAL A 114 21.84 0.16 -0.73
C VAL A 114 21.96 -0.67 0.54
N VAL A 115 21.01 -1.59 0.75
CA VAL A 115 21.03 -2.56 1.86
C VAL A 115 20.72 -3.94 1.28
N ASN A 116 21.51 -4.95 1.68
CA ASN A 116 21.30 -6.33 1.26
C ASN A 116 20.06 -6.92 1.96
N GLY A 117 19.24 -7.68 1.22
CA GLY A 117 18.05 -8.35 1.76
C GLY A 117 18.32 -9.22 2.99
N ALA A 118 19.45 -9.93 3.05
CA ALA A 118 19.81 -10.74 4.22
C ALA A 118 20.06 -9.89 5.49
N ILE A 119 20.52 -8.65 5.32
CA ILE A 119 20.66 -7.71 6.44
C ILE A 119 19.28 -7.28 6.92
N VAL A 120 18.37 -6.97 5.99
CA VAL A 120 16.97 -6.62 6.32
C VAL A 120 16.28 -7.76 7.05
N GLU A 121 16.43 -9.00 6.59
CA GLU A 121 15.88 -10.19 7.25
C GLU A 121 16.39 -10.33 8.69
N ARG A 122 17.69 -10.11 8.92
CA ARG A 122 18.27 -10.16 10.27
C ARG A 122 17.74 -9.05 11.16
N ILE A 123 17.56 -7.84 10.65
CA ILE A 123 16.96 -6.72 11.39
C ILE A 123 15.52 -7.08 11.78
N LEU A 124 14.74 -7.65 10.87
CA LEU A 124 13.35 -8.06 11.12
C LEU A 124 13.24 -9.27 12.08
N ALA A 125 14.25 -10.14 12.10
CA ALA A 125 14.29 -11.32 12.97
C ALA A 125 14.79 -11.01 14.39
N THR A 126 15.36 -9.83 14.63
CA THR A 126 15.81 -9.42 15.96
C THR A 126 14.58 -9.18 16.83
N PRO A 127 14.43 -9.89 17.98
CA PRO A 127 13.36 -9.61 18.92
C PRO A 127 13.44 -8.15 19.36
N ILE A 128 12.28 -7.52 19.57
CA ILE A 128 12.19 -6.17 20.11
C ILE A 128 12.74 -6.23 21.56
N GLU A 129 14.04 -6.03 21.75
CA GLU A 129 14.65 -5.97 23.08
C GLU A 129 14.37 -4.59 23.72
N GLY A 130 13.42 -4.57 24.68
CA GLY A 130 13.08 -3.45 25.58
C GLY A 130 11.95 -2.53 25.07
N GLY A 131 10.86 -2.21 25.78
CA GLY A 131 10.49 -2.35 27.19
C GLY A 131 10.53 -0.99 27.92
N ILE A 132 9.39 -0.45 28.36
CA ILE A 132 9.23 0.15 29.71
C ILE A 132 7.86 -0.25 30.25
N GLN A 133 7.87 -0.60 31.54
CA GLN A 133 6.76 -0.83 32.46
C GLN A 133 5.80 0.35 32.58
#